data_AF-K1T865-F1
#
_entry.id   AF-K1T865-F1
#
_cell.length_a   1.000
_cell.length_b   1.000
_cell.length_c   1.000
_cell.angle_alpha   90.00
_cell.angle_beta   90.00
_cell.angle_gamma   90.00
#
_symmetry.space_group_name_H-M   'P 1'
#
loop_
_entity.id
_entity.type
_entity.pdbx_description
1 polymer ?
#
loop_
_entity_poly.entity_id
_entity_poly.type
_entity_poly.pdbx_seq_one_letter_code
_entity_poly.pdbx_strand_id
1 'polypeptide(L)'
;YKEYGSKYKDEQASPGYYSNYLTKYNVKTEVSATPRTSIARFTFPKGKSHILLNLGEGLTNESGAMLRRVSDCEVEGMKLLGTFCYNPQAVFPIYFVMRVKKTPVTTGYWKKQRPMTGVEAEWDPDQGKYKLYTRYGKEIAGDDVGTYFSFDTEEGEQVEVQMGVSFVSIENARLNLDREQEGRNFEQIHAEARAKWNDDLSRITVEGGTDAQKTV
;
A
#
# COMPACT_ATOMS: atom_id res chain seq x y z
N TYR A 1 -2.67 13.83 3.29
CA TYR A 1 -3.02 13.36 4.66
C TYR A 1 -4.25 14.03 5.34
N LYS A 2 -4.51 15.34 5.14
CA LYS A 2 -5.46 16.12 5.98
C LYS A 2 -6.90 15.59 5.99
N GLU A 3 -7.36 14.96 4.91
CA GLU A 3 -8.75 14.50 4.81
C GLU A 3 -8.94 13.03 5.23
N TYR A 4 -7.95 12.16 5.00
CA TYR A 4 -8.06 10.71 5.22
C TYR A 4 -7.36 10.19 6.49
N GLY A 5 -6.70 11.05 7.27
CA GLY A 5 -6.07 10.66 8.54
C GLY A 5 -7.07 10.12 9.57
N SER A 6 -6.60 9.20 10.42
CA SER A 6 -7.34 8.65 11.57
C SER A 6 -6.44 8.63 12.80
N LYS A 7 -7.01 8.86 13.99
CA LYS A 7 -6.38 8.37 15.21
C LYS A 7 -6.37 6.84 15.18
N TYR A 8 -5.46 6.20 15.90
CA TYR A 8 -5.48 4.76 16.08
C TYR A 8 -5.43 4.39 17.57
N LYS A 9 -5.82 3.15 17.87
CA LYS A 9 -5.70 2.51 19.18
C LYS A 9 -5.34 1.05 18.99
N ASP A 10 -5.17 0.32 20.10
CA ASP A 10 -4.93 -1.12 20.12
C ASP A 10 -3.76 -1.53 19.21
N GLU A 11 -2.70 -0.69 19.22
CA GLU A 11 -1.49 -0.90 18.43
C GLU A 11 -0.69 -2.07 19.00
N GLN A 12 -0.25 -2.95 18.09
CA GLN A 12 0.61 -4.08 18.42
C GLN A 12 1.68 -4.19 17.34
N ALA A 13 2.93 -4.32 17.77
CA ALA A 13 4.07 -4.52 16.89
C ALA A 13 4.92 -5.67 17.42
N SER A 14 5.31 -6.57 16.53
CA SER A 14 6.26 -7.64 16.82
C SER A 14 7.04 -8.02 15.57
N PRO A 15 8.19 -8.69 15.69
CA PRO A 15 8.94 -9.16 14.53
C PRO A 15 8.06 -9.94 13.53
N GLY A 16 7.87 -9.36 12.34
CA GLY A 16 7.06 -9.92 11.26
C GLY A 16 5.58 -9.53 11.25
N TYR A 17 5.10 -8.68 12.17
CA TYR A 17 3.69 -8.30 12.27
C TYR A 17 3.47 -6.92 12.88
N TYR A 18 2.55 -6.17 12.28
CA TYR A 18 2.04 -4.93 12.85
C TYR A 18 0.52 -4.88 12.72
N SER A 19 -0.15 -4.32 13.73
CA SER A 19 -1.59 -4.13 13.75
C SER A 19 -1.98 -2.87 14.50
N ASN A 20 -3.06 -2.24 14.07
CA ASN A 20 -3.73 -1.18 14.82
C ASN A 20 -5.23 -1.12 14.48
N TYR A 21 -5.97 -0.29 15.21
CA TYR A 21 -7.37 -0.02 14.92
C TYR A 21 -7.59 1.46 14.58
N LEU A 22 -8.03 1.76 13.36
CA LEU A 22 -8.32 3.11 12.88
C LEU A 22 -9.69 3.58 13.38
N THR A 23 -9.69 4.44 14.40
CA THR A 23 -10.92 4.81 15.13
C THR A 23 -11.91 5.64 14.31
N LYS A 24 -11.44 6.43 13.33
CA LYS A 24 -12.32 7.21 12.46
C LYS A 24 -13.16 6.31 11.55
N TYR A 25 -12.61 5.15 11.15
CA TYR A 25 -13.20 4.27 10.15
C TYR A 25 -13.77 2.98 10.74
N ASN A 26 -13.48 2.70 12.02
CA ASN A 26 -13.77 1.42 12.65
C ASN A 26 -13.15 0.23 11.91
N VAL A 27 -11.91 0.38 11.46
CA VAL A 27 -11.20 -0.64 10.68
C VAL A 27 -10.01 -1.15 11.47
N LYS A 28 -9.92 -2.47 11.66
CA LYS A 28 -8.68 -3.11 12.10
C LYS A 28 -7.74 -3.26 10.91
N THR A 29 -6.49 -2.87 11.06
CA THR A 29 -5.45 -3.08 10.06
C THR A 29 -4.40 -4.03 10.61
N GLU A 30 -3.95 -4.95 9.77
CA GLU A 30 -2.91 -5.92 10.07
C GLU A 30 -1.98 -6.01 8.86
N VAL A 31 -0.68 -6.14 9.08
CA VAL A 31 0.31 -6.28 8.00
C VAL A 31 1.43 -7.23 8.40
N SER A 32 1.82 -8.06 7.44
CA SER A 32 3.01 -8.90 7.50
C SER A 32 3.76 -8.83 6.16
N ALA A 33 4.92 -9.47 6.08
CA ALA A 33 5.80 -9.35 4.92
C ALA A 33 6.65 -10.59 4.68
N THR A 34 7.04 -10.74 3.43
CA THR A 34 8.11 -11.61 2.94
C THR A 34 9.32 -10.73 2.56
N PRO A 35 10.45 -11.28 2.06
CA PRO A 35 11.60 -10.47 1.69
C PRO A 35 11.33 -9.32 0.71
N ARG A 36 10.40 -9.46 -0.24
CA ARG A 36 10.14 -8.46 -1.31
C ARG A 36 8.66 -8.14 -1.49
N THR A 37 7.80 -8.63 -0.62
CA THR A 37 6.35 -8.49 -0.76
C THR A 37 5.71 -8.28 0.61
N SER A 38 4.53 -7.66 0.63
CA SER A 38 3.71 -7.51 1.84
C SER A 38 2.32 -8.08 1.64
N ILE A 39 1.70 -8.48 2.75
CA ILE A 39 0.29 -8.81 2.81
C ILE A 39 -0.35 -7.98 3.94
N ALA A 40 -1.35 -7.21 3.59
CA ALA A 40 -2.16 -6.45 4.53
C ALA A 40 -3.56 -7.06 4.62
N ARG A 41 -4.16 -7.02 5.79
CA ARG A 41 -5.54 -7.43 6.03
C ARG A 41 -6.29 -6.30 6.70
N PHE A 42 -7.44 -5.96 6.14
CA PHE A 42 -8.35 -4.93 6.66
C PHE A 42 -9.64 -5.60 7.11
N THR A 43 -10.00 -5.44 8.38
CA THR A 43 -11.31 -5.90 8.90
C THR A 43 -12.25 -4.71 8.96
N PHE A 44 -13.31 -4.75 8.16
CA PHE A 44 -14.26 -3.64 7.98
C PHE A 44 -15.54 -3.82 8.81
N PRO A 45 -16.22 -2.72 9.17
CA PRO A 45 -17.60 -2.77 9.66
C PRO A 45 -18.55 -3.01 8.48
N LYS A 46 -19.83 -3.24 8.79
CA LYS A 46 -20.87 -3.31 7.76
C LYS A 46 -21.02 -1.98 7.02
N GLY A 47 -21.00 -2.01 5.68
CA GLY A 47 -21.31 -0.84 4.84
C GLY A 47 -20.40 -0.69 3.63
N LYS A 48 -20.27 0.55 3.13
CA LYS A 48 -19.37 0.90 2.03
C LYS A 48 -17.94 1.02 2.55
N SER A 49 -17.04 0.28 1.93
CA SER A 49 -15.64 0.18 2.33
C SER A 49 -14.72 0.47 1.16
N HIS A 50 -13.57 1.07 1.43
CA HIS A 50 -12.63 1.49 0.40
C HIS A 50 -11.19 1.14 0.76
N ILE A 51 -10.43 0.73 -0.24
CA ILE A 51 -8.97 0.61 -0.18
C ILE A 51 -8.40 1.58 -1.21
N LEU A 52 -7.46 2.41 -0.77
CA LEU A 52 -6.84 3.46 -1.57
C LEU A 52 -5.34 3.22 -1.67
N LEU A 53 -4.79 3.20 -2.88
CA LEU A 53 -3.36 3.28 -3.12
C LEU A 53 -3.02 4.70 -3.59
N ASN A 54 -2.39 5.48 -2.70
CA ASN A 54 -1.97 6.85 -2.99
C ASN A 54 -0.50 6.90 -3.40
N LEU A 55 -0.22 7.29 -4.65
CA LEU A 55 1.13 7.43 -5.17
C LEU A 55 1.60 8.90 -5.20
N GLY A 56 0.77 9.85 -4.78
CA GLY A 56 1.12 11.26 -4.65
C GLY A 56 1.91 11.61 -3.39
N GLU A 57 1.92 10.74 -2.39
CA GLU A 57 2.63 10.95 -1.13
C GLU A 57 3.91 10.09 -1.08
N GLY A 58 4.95 10.58 -0.41
CA GLY A 58 6.21 9.86 -0.24
C GLY A 58 7.08 10.49 0.85
N LEU A 59 8.02 9.72 1.40
CA LEU A 59 9.03 10.24 2.34
C LEU A 59 10.27 10.80 1.60
N THR A 60 10.07 11.17 0.33
CA THR A 60 11.06 11.74 -0.59
C THR A 60 10.55 13.07 -1.11
N ASN A 61 11.46 13.94 -1.53
CA ASN A 61 11.10 15.13 -2.28
C ASN A 61 10.87 14.85 -3.77
N GLU A 62 11.07 13.60 -4.20
CA GLU A 62 10.78 13.18 -5.57
C GLU A 62 9.29 12.88 -5.77
N SER A 63 8.80 13.22 -6.95
CA SER A 63 7.40 13.06 -7.35
C SER A 63 7.29 12.38 -8.72
N GLY A 64 6.08 11.99 -9.07
CA GLY A 64 5.81 11.30 -10.32
C GLY A 64 5.61 9.81 -10.10
N ALA A 65 4.46 9.35 -10.55
CA ALA A 65 4.09 7.95 -10.54
C ALA A 65 3.29 7.62 -11.80
N MET A 66 3.26 6.33 -12.12
CA MET A 66 2.43 5.79 -13.18
C MET A 66 1.82 4.48 -12.69
N LEU A 67 0.56 4.25 -13.02
CA LEU A 67 -0.11 2.98 -12.75
C LEU A 67 -1.07 2.60 -13.86
N ARG A 68 -1.31 1.30 -13.99
CA ARG A 68 -2.23 0.68 -14.93
C ARG A 68 -3.05 -0.38 -14.19
N ARG A 69 -4.33 -0.50 -14.60
CA ARG A 69 -5.23 -1.54 -14.13
C ARG A 69 -5.06 -2.74 -15.04
N VAL A 70 -4.66 -3.87 -14.46
CA VAL A 70 -4.50 -5.15 -15.16
C VAL A 70 -5.83 -5.91 -15.14
N SER A 71 -6.53 -5.85 -14.01
CA SER A 71 -7.89 -6.36 -13.82
C SER A 71 -8.61 -5.55 -12.75
N ASP A 72 -9.89 -5.85 -12.48
CA ASP A 72 -10.62 -5.16 -11.41
C ASP A 72 -10.01 -5.36 -10.02
N CYS A 73 -9.21 -6.42 -9.83
CA CYS A 73 -8.56 -6.74 -8.55
C CYS A 73 -7.05 -6.49 -8.56
N GLU A 74 -6.49 -5.96 -9.65
CA GLU A 74 -5.04 -5.86 -9.80
C GLU A 74 -4.61 -4.58 -10.53
N VAL A 75 -3.66 -3.89 -9.92
CA VAL A 75 -2.96 -2.76 -10.50
C VAL A 75 -1.46 -2.97 -10.42
N GLU A 76 -0.74 -2.33 -11.33
CA GLU A 76 0.71 -2.33 -11.36
C GLU A 76 1.19 -0.95 -11.77
N GLY A 77 2.46 -0.66 -11.49
CA GLY A 77 3.00 0.65 -11.81
C GLY A 77 4.38 0.90 -11.24
N MET A 78 4.70 2.18 -11.15
CA MET A 78 5.94 2.68 -10.58
C MET A 78 5.73 4.00 -9.86
N LYS A 79 6.60 4.29 -8.90
CA LYS A 79 6.75 5.61 -8.27
C LYS A 79 8.22 5.99 -8.31
N LEU A 80 8.50 7.23 -8.71
CA LEU A 80 9.83 7.80 -8.57
C LEU A 80 10.08 8.12 -7.10
N LEU A 81 11.24 7.67 -6.63
CA LEU A 81 11.79 7.99 -5.32
C LEU A 81 13.19 8.57 -5.53
N GLY A 82 13.67 9.31 -4.54
CA GLY A 82 14.99 9.92 -4.64
C GLY A 82 15.12 11.16 -3.80
N THR A 83 16.16 11.93 -4.10
CA THR A 83 16.45 13.20 -3.40
C THR A 83 16.71 13.00 -1.90
N PHE A 84 17.01 11.77 -1.47
CA PHE A 84 17.37 11.47 -0.08
C PHE A 84 18.72 12.09 0.28
N CYS A 85 18.87 12.46 1.56
CA CYS A 85 20.14 12.94 2.14
C CYS A 85 20.83 14.06 1.31
N TYR A 86 20.04 14.99 0.75
CA TYR A 86 20.53 16.12 -0.05
C TYR A 86 21.22 15.74 -1.37
N ASN A 87 20.96 14.56 -1.94
CA ASN A 87 21.40 14.21 -3.28
C ASN A 87 20.25 14.33 -4.29
N PRO A 88 20.00 15.52 -4.87
CA PRO A 88 18.83 15.76 -5.71
C PRO A 88 18.83 15.01 -7.04
N GLN A 89 19.97 14.47 -7.46
CA GLN A 89 20.09 13.72 -8.73
C GLN A 89 19.99 12.19 -8.52
N ALA A 90 19.97 11.72 -7.27
CA ALA A 90 19.76 10.30 -6.98
C ALA A 90 18.27 9.96 -7.05
N VAL A 91 17.78 9.76 -8.27
CA VAL A 91 16.39 9.42 -8.58
C VAL A 91 16.33 8.01 -9.15
N PHE A 92 15.41 7.20 -8.66
CA PHE A 92 15.19 5.85 -9.14
C PHE A 92 13.72 5.45 -9.01
N PRO A 93 13.21 4.61 -9.92
CA PRO A 93 11.87 4.07 -9.80
C PRO A 93 11.82 2.90 -8.81
N ILE A 94 10.72 2.81 -8.07
CA ILE A 94 10.27 1.54 -7.48
C ILE A 94 9.04 1.09 -8.26
N TYR A 95 9.11 -0.13 -8.78
CA TYR A 95 8.02 -0.80 -9.47
C TYR A 95 7.21 -1.64 -8.49
N PHE A 96 5.90 -1.74 -8.71
CA PHE A 96 5.02 -2.50 -7.85
C PHE A 96 3.93 -3.26 -8.63
N VAL A 97 3.42 -4.30 -7.99
CA VAL A 97 2.14 -4.96 -8.33
C VAL A 97 1.32 -5.05 -7.05
N MET A 98 0.05 -4.66 -7.11
CA MET A 98 -0.89 -4.77 -5.99
C MET A 98 -2.12 -5.57 -6.42
N ARG A 99 -2.50 -6.54 -5.60
CA ARG A 99 -3.71 -7.36 -5.76
C ARG A 99 -4.62 -7.23 -4.55
N VAL A 100 -5.91 -7.07 -4.78
CA VAL A 100 -6.92 -7.12 -3.71
C VAL A 100 -7.66 -8.45 -3.78
N LYS A 101 -7.73 -9.19 -2.66
CA LYS A 101 -8.32 -10.53 -2.56
C LYS A 101 -9.83 -10.51 -2.33
N LYS A 102 -10.51 -9.55 -2.94
CA LYS A 102 -11.96 -9.43 -3.02
C LYS A 102 -12.30 -8.68 -4.30
N THR A 103 -13.31 -9.14 -5.04
CA THR A 103 -13.81 -8.42 -6.21
C THR A 103 -14.47 -7.12 -5.77
N PRO A 104 -13.98 -5.94 -6.21
CA PRO A 104 -14.62 -4.68 -5.87
C PRO A 104 -15.92 -4.49 -6.65
N VAL A 105 -16.84 -3.74 -6.06
CA VAL A 105 -18.06 -3.25 -6.74
C VAL A 105 -17.67 -2.19 -7.77
N THR A 106 -16.70 -1.32 -7.43
CA THR A 106 -16.13 -0.34 -8.35
C THR A 106 -14.64 -0.15 -8.10
N THR A 107 -13.89 0.08 -9.16
CA THR A 107 -12.49 0.50 -9.10
C THR A 107 -12.22 1.56 -10.17
N GLY A 108 -11.29 2.46 -9.88
CA GLY A 108 -10.89 3.53 -10.78
C GLY A 108 -9.66 4.26 -10.29
N TYR A 109 -9.42 5.43 -10.89
CA TYR A 109 -8.29 6.29 -10.51
C TYR A 109 -8.76 7.64 -9.98
N TRP A 110 -7.86 8.30 -9.27
CA TRP A 110 -7.87 9.75 -9.16
C TRP A 110 -6.56 10.32 -9.66
N LYS A 111 -6.61 11.55 -10.16
CA LYS A 111 -5.41 12.32 -10.50
C LYS A 111 -5.68 13.81 -10.29
N LYS A 112 -4.75 14.51 -9.62
CA LYS A 112 -4.75 15.97 -9.56
C LYS A 112 -4.45 16.55 -10.94
N GLN A 113 -5.38 17.32 -11.48
CA GLN A 113 -5.16 18.03 -12.74
C GLN A 113 -4.26 19.24 -12.48
N ARG A 114 -3.44 19.56 -13.49
CA ARG A 114 -2.59 20.76 -13.43
C ARG A 114 -3.46 22.00 -13.22
N PRO A 115 -3.05 22.96 -12.39
CA PRO A 115 -3.70 24.26 -12.37
C PRO A 115 -3.52 24.93 -13.73
N MET A 116 -4.56 25.61 -14.19
CA MET A 116 -4.54 26.38 -15.44
C MET A 116 -4.70 27.86 -15.11
N THR A 117 -4.01 28.73 -15.83
CA THR A 117 -3.99 30.18 -15.57
C THR A 117 -4.56 31.00 -16.74
N GLY A 118 -4.77 30.39 -17.91
CA GLY A 118 -5.35 31.05 -19.07
C GLY A 118 -6.85 30.80 -19.22
N VAL A 119 -7.39 31.23 -20.37
CA VAL A 119 -8.81 31.06 -20.72
C VAL A 119 -9.24 29.59 -20.73
N GLU A 120 -8.31 28.65 -20.91
CA GLU A 120 -8.61 27.21 -20.85
C GLU A 120 -9.19 26.78 -19.49
N ALA A 121 -8.90 27.52 -18.42
CA ALA A 121 -9.44 27.29 -17.08
C ALA A 121 -10.96 27.48 -16.99
N GLU A 122 -11.57 28.26 -17.90
CA GLU A 122 -13.01 28.53 -17.91
C GLU A 122 -13.84 27.31 -18.37
N TRP A 123 -13.23 26.41 -19.15
CA TRP A 123 -13.92 25.26 -19.76
C TRP A 123 -13.50 23.91 -19.15
N ASP A 124 -12.46 23.87 -18.32
CA ASP A 124 -12.05 22.68 -17.57
C ASP A 124 -12.45 22.79 -16.08
N PRO A 125 -13.58 22.19 -15.66
CA PRO A 125 -14.05 22.26 -14.29
C PRO A 125 -13.12 21.55 -13.28
N ASP A 126 -12.23 20.67 -13.77
CA ASP A 126 -11.32 19.85 -12.97
C ASP A 126 -9.94 20.50 -12.77
N GLN A 127 -9.65 21.64 -13.41
CA GLN A 127 -8.36 22.32 -13.31
C GLN A 127 -7.95 22.60 -11.85
N GLY A 128 -6.72 22.24 -11.51
CA GLY A 128 -6.19 22.35 -10.13
C GLY A 128 -6.83 21.41 -9.09
N LYS A 129 -7.80 20.56 -9.47
CA LYS A 129 -8.54 19.66 -8.59
C LYS A 129 -8.24 18.20 -8.85
N TYR A 130 -8.62 17.33 -7.92
CA TYR A 130 -8.62 15.89 -8.15
C TYR A 130 -9.79 15.49 -9.05
N LYS A 131 -9.47 14.81 -10.15
CA LYS A 131 -10.45 14.23 -11.07
C LYS A 131 -10.57 12.72 -10.82
N LEU A 132 -11.80 12.23 -10.72
CA LEU A 132 -12.09 10.80 -10.64
C LEU A 132 -12.26 10.20 -12.04
N TYR A 133 -11.63 9.05 -12.25
CA TYR A 133 -11.71 8.27 -13.47
C TYR A 133 -12.40 6.95 -13.16
N THR A 134 -13.70 6.87 -13.44
CA THR A 134 -14.54 5.70 -13.12
C THR A 134 -14.63 4.69 -14.27
N ARG A 135 -14.38 5.13 -15.51
CA ARG A 135 -14.47 4.30 -16.73
C ARG A 135 -13.15 4.11 -17.46
N TYR A 136 -12.15 4.92 -17.14
CA TYR A 136 -10.82 4.81 -17.74
C TYR A 136 -10.00 3.77 -16.96
N GLY A 137 -9.51 2.74 -17.64
CA GLY A 137 -8.75 1.64 -17.03
C GLY A 137 -7.41 1.37 -17.71
N LYS A 138 -6.91 2.32 -18.52
CA LYS A 138 -5.57 2.24 -19.12
C LYS A 138 -4.55 2.94 -18.21
N GLU A 139 -3.29 2.94 -18.63
CA GLU A 139 -2.21 3.64 -17.93
C GLU A 139 -2.54 5.12 -17.67
N ILE A 140 -2.23 5.58 -16.47
CA ILE A 140 -2.32 6.98 -16.05
C ILE A 140 -1.06 7.34 -15.25
N ALA A 141 -0.57 8.56 -15.47
CA ALA A 141 0.62 9.08 -14.81
C ALA A 141 0.39 10.49 -14.27
N GLY A 142 1.11 10.85 -13.21
CA GLY A 142 1.11 12.19 -12.64
C GLY A 142 1.82 12.24 -11.29
N ASP A 143 2.03 13.47 -10.81
CA ASP A 143 2.71 13.70 -9.54
C ASP A 143 1.82 13.32 -8.34
N ASP A 144 0.50 13.46 -8.52
CA ASP A 144 -0.50 13.11 -7.52
C ASP A 144 -1.62 12.31 -8.16
N VAL A 145 -1.44 10.98 -8.11
CA VAL A 145 -2.26 9.97 -8.79
C VAL A 145 -2.43 8.76 -7.86
N GLY A 146 -3.52 8.03 -8.02
CA GLY A 146 -3.74 6.79 -7.29
C GLY A 146 -4.96 6.02 -7.77
N THR A 147 -5.25 4.91 -7.09
CA THR A 147 -6.37 4.03 -7.42
C THR A 147 -7.19 3.64 -6.19
N TYR A 148 -8.49 3.49 -6.38
CA TYR A 148 -9.42 3.04 -5.35
C TYR A 148 -10.07 1.72 -5.72
N PHE A 149 -10.43 0.96 -4.69
CA PHE A 149 -11.24 -0.25 -4.75
C PHE A 149 -12.37 -0.09 -3.74
N SER A 150 -13.61 -0.18 -4.18
CA SER A 150 -14.80 -0.03 -3.34
C SER A 150 -15.53 -1.34 -3.17
N PHE A 151 -16.00 -1.61 -1.96
CA PHE A 151 -16.68 -2.83 -1.55
C PHE A 151 -17.97 -2.51 -0.82
N ASP A 152 -18.90 -3.47 -0.85
CA ASP A 152 -19.92 -3.64 0.17
C ASP A 152 -19.42 -4.72 1.14
N THR A 153 -19.21 -4.36 2.40
CA THR A 153 -18.71 -5.27 3.44
C THR A 153 -19.78 -5.58 4.47
N GLU A 154 -19.72 -6.80 5.00
CA GLU A 154 -20.45 -7.19 6.21
C GLU A 154 -19.62 -6.91 7.47
N GLU A 155 -20.25 -6.96 8.64
CA GLU A 155 -19.59 -6.73 9.92
C GLU A 155 -18.48 -7.75 10.15
N GLY A 156 -17.24 -7.27 10.35
CA GLY A 156 -16.07 -8.11 10.56
C GLY A 156 -15.52 -8.73 9.29
N GLU A 157 -15.98 -8.32 8.11
CA GLU A 157 -15.47 -8.86 6.86
C GLU A 157 -14.02 -8.42 6.60
N GLN A 158 -13.20 -9.39 6.20
CA GLN A 158 -11.77 -9.20 5.96
C GLN A 158 -11.46 -9.07 4.47
N VAL A 159 -10.68 -8.06 4.10
CA VAL A 159 -10.14 -7.90 2.74
C VAL A 159 -8.62 -7.91 2.82
N GLU A 160 -8.00 -8.86 2.15
CA GLU A 160 -6.54 -8.94 2.03
C GLU A 160 -6.04 -8.18 0.80
N VAL A 161 -4.89 -7.52 0.95
CA VAL A 161 -4.17 -6.82 -0.12
C VAL A 161 -2.74 -7.34 -0.16
N GLN A 162 -2.33 -7.84 -1.31
CA GLN A 162 -0.98 -8.31 -1.56
C GLN A 162 -0.23 -7.28 -2.39
N MET A 163 1.03 -7.02 -2.06
CA MET A 163 1.87 -6.07 -2.81
C MET A 163 3.28 -6.62 -2.99
N GLY A 164 3.76 -6.67 -4.23
CA GLY A 164 5.16 -6.97 -4.55
C GLY A 164 5.87 -5.74 -5.07
N VAL A 165 7.16 -5.62 -4.78
CA VAL A 165 8.00 -4.49 -5.23
C VAL A 165 9.28 -4.95 -5.92
N SER A 166 9.86 -4.08 -6.74
CA SER A 166 11.15 -4.28 -7.39
C SER A 166 11.80 -2.95 -7.76
N PHE A 167 13.14 -2.91 -7.71
CA PHE A 167 13.93 -1.80 -8.25
C PHE A 167 14.23 -1.95 -9.75
N VAL A 168 13.79 -3.05 -10.37
CA VAL A 168 14.19 -3.40 -11.75
C VAL A 168 13.06 -3.21 -12.74
N SER A 169 11.91 -3.85 -12.52
CA SER A 169 10.75 -3.76 -13.41
C SER A 169 9.46 -4.25 -12.76
N ILE A 170 8.33 -3.99 -13.42
CA ILE A 170 7.01 -4.50 -13.02
C ILE A 170 6.97 -6.03 -13.09
N GLU A 171 7.57 -6.63 -14.12
CA GLU A 171 7.64 -8.09 -14.28
C GLU A 171 8.39 -8.73 -13.10
N ASN A 172 9.47 -8.11 -12.63
CA ASN A 172 10.20 -8.59 -11.46
C ASN A 172 9.39 -8.40 -10.16
N ALA A 173 8.65 -7.30 -10.01
CA ALA A 173 7.76 -7.10 -8.87
C ALA A 173 6.64 -8.15 -8.83
N ARG A 174 6.09 -8.49 -10.00
CA ARG A 174 5.10 -9.56 -10.18
C ARG A 174 5.68 -10.93 -9.85
N LEU A 175 6.86 -11.24 -10.38
CA LEU A 175 7.54 -12.50 -10.11
C LEU A 175 7.83 -12.67 -8.61
N ASN A 176 8.29 -11.60 -7.94
CA ASN A 176 8.46 -11.61 -6.49
C ASN A 176 7.14 -11.93 -5.79
N LEU A 177 6.04 -11.25 -6.17
CA LEU A 177 4.73 -11.46 -5.57
C LEU A 177 4.22 -12.89 -5.78
N ASP A 178 4.30 -13.39 -7.00
CA ASP A 178 3.87 -14.74 -7.34
C ASP A 178 4.67 -15.77 -6.55
N ARG A 179 6.01 -15.70 -6.59
CA ARG A 179 6.86 -16.69 -5.90
C ARG A 179 6.77 -16.63 -4.39
N GLU A 180 6.67 -15.43 -3.81
CA GLU A 180 6.74 -15.23 -2.37
C GLU A 180 5.35 -15.28 -1.68
N GLN A 181 4.23 -15.31 -2.41
CA GLN A 181 2.89 -15.46 -1.80
C GLN A 181 1.97 -16.48 -2.50
N GLU A 182 2.46 -17.30 -3.42
CA GLU A 182 1.66 -18.35 -4.08
C GLU A 182 0.92 -19.23 -3.06
N GLY A 183 -0.40 -19.30 -3.19
CA GLY A 183 -1.28 -20.15 -2.37
C GLY A 183 -1.33 -19.82 -0.88
N ARG A 184 -0.64 -18.77 -0.42
CA ARG A 184 -0.51 -18.42 1.00
C ARG A 184 -1.50 -17.34 1.42
N ASN A 185 -2.09 -17.51 2.59
CA ASN A 185 -2.94 -16.51 3.24
C ASN A 185 -2.15 -15.67 4.27
N PHE A 186 -2.81 -14.68 4.87
CA PHE A 186 -2.19 -13.80 5.86
C PHE A 186 -1.53 -14.55 7.02
N GLU A 187 -2.21 -15.55 7.60
CA GLU A 187 -1.70 -16.28 8.77
C GLU A 187 -0.43 -17.07 8.45
N GLN A 188 -0.37 -17.68 7.26
CA GLN A 188 0.81 -18.40 6.80
C GLN A 188 2.00 -17.46 6.62
N ILE A 189 1.81 -16.33 5.95
CA ILE A 189 2.88 -15.34 5.75
C ILE A 189 3.36 -14.76 7.08
N HIS A 190 2.44 -14.48 8.01
CA HIS A 190 2.79 -14.02 9.35
C HIS A 190 3.60 -15.06 10.13
N ALA A 191 3.16 -16.33 10.15
CA ALA A 191 3.89 -17.40 10.82
C ALA A 191 5.29 -17.60 10.23
N GLU A 192 5.43 -17.56 8.90
CA GLU A 192 6.70 -17.65 8.20
C GLU A 192 7.63 -16.46 8.55
N ALA A 193 7.10 -15.24 8.58
CA ALA A 193 7.85 -14.05 8.97
C ALA A 193 8.35 -14.17 10.41
N ARG A 194 7.49 -14.62 11.33
CA ARG A 194 7.85 -14.83 12.74
C ARG A 194 8.90 -15.92 12.90
N ALA A 195 8.78 -17.03 12.19
CA ALA A 195 9.75 -18.11 12.20
C ALA A 195 11.12 -17.63 11.70
N LYS A 196 11.15 -16.83 10.63
CA LYS A 196 12.39 -16.26 10.10
C LYS A 196 13.07 -15.31 11.08
N TRP A 197 12.30 -14.46 11.76
CA TRP A 197 12.83 -13.60 12.82
C TRP A 197 13.39 -14.42 13.99
N ASN A 198 12.70 -15.48 14.41
CA ASN A 198 13.20 -16.36 15.47
C ASN A 198 14.51 -17.06 15.06
N ASP A 199 14.63 -17.52 13.81
CA ASP A 199 15.89 -18.09 13.28
C ASP A 199 17.04 -17.07 13.39
N ASP A 200 16.82 -15.84 12.91
CA ASP A 200 17.84 -14.78 12.94
C ASP A 200 18.21 -14.36 14.38
N LEU A 201 17.23 -14.23 15.28
CA LEU A 201 17.44 -13.85 16.68
C LEU A 201 18.06 -14.97 17.53
N SER A 202 17.80 -16.24 17.20
CA SER A 202 18.32 -17.40 17.94
C SER A 202 19.84 -17.58 17.83
N ARG A 203 20.48 -16.85 16.91
CA ARG A 203 21.94 -16.87 16.72
C ARG A 203 22.72 -16.39 17.94
N ILE A 204 22.09 -15.64 18.84
CA ILE A 204 22.66 -15.23 20.11
C ILE A 204 21.77 -15.77 21.23
N THR A 205 22.30 -16.70 22.03
CA THR A 205 21.61 -17.18 23.23
C THR A 205 21.99 -16.31 24.42
N VAL A 206 20.99 -15.73 25.09
CA VAL A 206 21.18 -14.93 26.30
C VAL A 206 20.66 -15.72 27.50
N GLU A 207 21.56 -16.13 28.39
CA GLU A 207 21.23 -16.81 29.64
C GLU A 207 21.26 -15.83 30.83
N GLY A 208 20.36 -16.02 31.80
CA GLY A 208 20.18 -15.08 32.91
C GLY A 208 19.45 -13.79 32.53
N GLY A 209 19.46 -12.78 33.42
CA GLY A 209 18.80 -11.49 33.22
C GLY A 209 17.28 -11.49 33.43
N THR A 210 16.69 -10.31 33.61
CA THR A 210 15.25 -10.09 33.72
C THR A 210 14.58 -10.07 32.35
N ASP A 211 13.27 -10.28 32.28
CA ASP A 211 12.53 -10.17 31.01
C ASP A 211 12.68 -8.80 30.35
N ALA A 212 12.77 -7.74 31.17
CA ALA A 212 13.07 -6.40 30.69
C ALA A 212 14.42 -6.34 29.96
N GLN A 213 15.47 -6.98 30.52
CA GLN A 213 16.79 -7.01 29.90
C GLN A 213 16.84 -7.84 28.61
N LYS A 214 15.94 -8.82 28.46
CA LYS A 214 15.81 -9.62 27.23
C LYS A 214 14.95 -8.95 26.15
N THR A 215 14.38 -7.78 26.46
CA THR A 215 13.49 -7.00 25.57
C THR A 215 14.15 -5.72 25.03
N VAL A 216 15.35 -5.35 25.51
CA VAL A 216 16.07 -4.10 25.13
C VAL A 216 16.75 -4.22 23.77
#